data_AF-A0A127EHJ7-F1
#
_entry.id   AF-A0A127EHJ7-F1
#
_cell.length_a   1.000
_cell.length_b   1.000
_cell.length_c   1.000
_cell.angle_alpha   90.00
_cell.angle_beta   90.00
_cell.angle_gamma   90.00
#
_symmetry.space_group_name_H-M   'P 1'
#
loop_
_entity.id
_entity.type
_entity.pdbx_description
1 polymer ?
#
loop_
_entity_poly.entity_id
_entity_poly.type
_entity_poly.pdbx_seq_one_letter_code
_entity_poly.pdbx_strand_id
1 'polypeptide(L)'
;MKIFKKCTGEIYPKEYELGKEEYWKERLCEIYRNHGIKTLAPTEEIRMVLIGDPSYPANIIIMKDGTEFYDELNSPKWAFEINKKVFNNKG
;
A
#
# COMPACT_ATOMS: atom_id res chain seq x y z
N MET A 1 5.73 4.85 -10.74
CA MET A 1 5.83 4.73 -9.26
C MET A 1 7.25 4.37 -8.80
N LYS A 2 7.69 4.75 -7.59
CA LYS A 2 8.98 4.31 -6.98
C LYS A 2 8.74 3.30 -5.84
N ILE A 3 9.53 2.23 -5.75
CA ILE A 3 9.41 1.22 -4.69
C ILE A 3 10.70 1.25 -3.86
N PHE A 4 10.56 1.38 -2.54
CA PHE A 4 11.65 1.42 -1.58
C PHE A 4 11.46 0.35 -0.51
N LYS A 5 12.53 0.00 0.20
CA LYS A 5 12.48 -0.82 1.41
C LYS A 5 12.71 0.09 2.61
N LYS A 6 11.94 -0.08 3.70
CA LYS A 6 12.18 0.66 4.95
C LYS A 6 13.37 -0.02 5.65
N CYS A 7 14.60 0.38 5.28
CA CYS A 7 15.90 -0.14 5.71
C CYS A 7 16.26 -1.55 5.16
N THR A 8 17.53 -1.76 4.76
CA THR A 8 18.17 -3.06 4.38
C THR A 8 18.11 -3.61 2.93
N GLY A 9 17.87 -2.81 1.88
CA GLY A 9 18.57 -3.05 0.59
C GLY A 9 18.15 -4.17 -0.39
N GLU A 10 16.87 -4.45 -0.61
CA GLU A 10 16.44 -5.10 -1.86
C GLU A 10 15.25 -4.34 -2.45
N ILE A 11 15.50 -3.61 -3.56
CA ILE A 11 14.44 -3.12 -4.45
C ILE A 11 14.03 -4.34 -5.25
N TYR A 12 12.79 -4.81 -5.12
CA TYR A 12 12.32 -5.91 -5.97
C TYR A 12 12.29 -5.42 -7.43
N PRO A 13 13.12 -5.98 -8.33
CA PRO A 13 13.08 -5.61 -9.72
C PRO A 13 11.70 -5.94 -10.32
N LYS A 14 11.35 -5.26 -11.42
CA LYS A 14 10.04 -5.40 -12.10
C LYS A 14 9.68 -6.82 -12.53
N GLU A 15 10.66 -7.74 -12.51
CA GLU A 15 10.45 -9.17 -12.72
C GLU A 15 9.64 -9.84 -11.60
N TYR A 16 9.72 -9.34 -10.37
CA TYR A 16 8.94 -9.84 -9.23
C TYR A 16 7.61 -9.08 -9.09
N GLU A 17 6.55 -9.78 -8.66
CA GLU A 17 5.19 -9.19 -8.55
C GLU A 17 5.16 -7.94 -7.66
N LEU A 18 5.83 -7.98 -6.50
CA LEU A 18 5.95 -6.85 -5.59
C LEU A 18 6.74 -5.66 -6.18
N GLY A 19 7.45 -5.87 -7.30
CA GLY A 19 8.17 -4.82 -8.05
C GLY A 19 7.34 -4.19 -9.19
N LYS A 20 6.16 -4.74 -9.52
CA LYS A 20 5.32 -4.30 -10.63
C LYS A 20 4.35 -3.20 -10.21
N GLU A 21 4.12 -2.23 -11.08
CA GLU A 21 3.23 -1.11 -10.76
C GLU A 21 1.78 -1.57 -10.63
N GLU A 22 1.39 -2.47 -11.52
CA GLU A 22 0.06 -3.06 -11.62
C GLU A 22 -0.35 -3.75 -10.31
N TYR A 23 0.58 -4.48 -9.69
CA TYR A 23 0.36 -5.12 -8.40
C TYR A 23 -0.13 -4.12 -7.34
N TRP A 24 0.57 -3.00 -7.18
CA TRP A 24 0.21 -2.01 -6.16
C TRP A 24 -1.06 -1.22 -6.50
N LYS A 25 -1.35 -1.03 -7.79
CA LYS A 25 -2.64 -0.48 -8.23
C LYS A 25 -3.79 -1.42 -7.86
N GLU A 26 -3.65 -2.71 -8.09
CA GLU A 26 -4.62 -3.73 -7.70
C GLU A 26 -4.79 -3.81 -6.18
N ARG A 27 -3.68 -3.81 -5.42
CA ARG A 27 -3.72 -3.78 -3.94
C ARG A 27 -4.50 -2.57 -3.41
N LEU A 28 -4.28 -1.37 -3.96
CA LEU A 28 -5.03 -0.18 -3.54
C LEU A 28 -6.53 -0.31 -3.85
N CYS A 29 -6.88 -0.82 -5.03
CA CYS A 29 -8.28 -1.09 -5.39
C CYS A 29 -8.93 -2.10 -4.44
N GLU A 30 -8.21 -3.15 -4.04
CA GLU A 30 -8.71 -4.13 -3.08
C GLU A 30 -8.91 -3.55 -1.69
N ILE A 31 -7.99 -2.71 -1.20
CA ILE A 31 -8.16 -2.01 0.08
C ILE A 31 -9.45 -1.18 0.05
N TYR A 32 -9.68 -0.38 -1.00
CA TYR A 32 -10.92 0.39 -1.15
C TYR A 32 -12.16 -0.52 -1.11
N ARG A 33 -12.12 -1.66 -1.81
CA ARG A 33 -13.21 -2.63 -1.85
C ARG A 33 -13.46 -3.27 -0.48
N ASN A 34 -12.40 -3.68 0.23
CA ASN A 34 -12.48 -4.31 1.55
C ASN A 34 -13.13 -3.39 2.59
N HIS A 35 -12.92 -2.07 2.46
CA HIS A 35 -13.53 -1.05 3.32
C HIS A 35 -14.88 -0.52 2.80
N GLY A 36 -15.44 -1.12 1.74
CA GLY A 36 -16.75 -0.75 1.20
C GLY A 36 -16.79 0.62 0.52
N ILE A 37 -15.63 1.15 0.10
CA ILE A 37 -15.53 2.43 -0.58
C ILE A 37 -16.01 2.28 -2.02
N LYS A 38 -17.08 3.00 -2.37
CA LYS A 38 -17.73 2.91 -3.68
C LYS A 38 -17.01 3.70 -4.78
N THR A 39 -16.15 4.64 -4.41
CA THR A 39 -15.39 5.44 -5.37
C THR A 39 -14.19 4.66 -5.90
N LEU A 40 -13.77 4.97 -7.13
CA LEU A 40 -12.55 4.40 -7.70
C LEU A 40 -11.34 4.78 -6.84
N ALA A 41 -10.47 3.80 -6.57
CA ALA A 41 -9.20 4.05 -5.94
C ALA A 41 -8.34 4.97 -6.83
N PRO A 42 -7.75 6.05 -6.29
CA PRO A 42 -6.94 6.98 -7.07
C PRO A 42 -5.53 6.40 -7.30
N THR A 43 -5.44 5.34 -8.11
CA THR A 43 -4.20 4.57 -8.36
C THR A 43 -3.09 5.40 -9.00
N GLU A 44 -3.43 6.41 -9.79
CA GLU A 44 -2.48 7.36 -10.41
C GLU A 44 -1.88 8.36 -9.40
N GLU A 45 -2.43 8.39 -8.18
CA GLU A 45 -1.93 9.20 -7.06
C GLU A 45 -0.95 8.44 -6.16
N ILE A 46 -0.62 7.18 -6.48
CA ILE A 46 0.43 6.45 -5.77
C ILE A 46 1.78 7.10 -6.06
N ARG A 47 2.42 7.63 -5.03
CA ARG A 47 3.75 8.25 -5.11
C ARG A 47 4.83 7.20 -5.01
N MET A 48 4.77 6.37 -3.98
CA MET A 48 5.75 5.33 -3.72
C MET A 48 5.19 4.20 -2.88
N VAL A 49 5.91 3.09 -2.84
CA VAL A 49 5.60 1.94 -1.98
C VAL A 49 6.81 1.61 -1.12
N LEU A 50 6.57 1.29 0.15
CA LEU A 50 7.55 0.75 1.07
C LEU A 50 7.27 -0.74 1.28
N ILE A 51 8.25 -1.59 1.04
CA ILE A 51 8.16 -3.03 1.34
C ILE A 51 8.69 -3.27 2.75
N GLY A 52 7.92 -4.04 3.52
CA GLY A 52 8.26 -4.44 4.88
C GLY A 52 9.45 -5.38 4.91
N ASP A 53 10.10 -5.45 6.07
CA ASP A 53 11.19 -6.37 6.36
C ASP A 53 10.97 -7.06 7.72
N PRO A 54 11.84 -7.97 8.16
CA PRO A 54 11.65 -8.65 9.45
C PRO A 54 11.54 -7.71 10.67
N SER A 55 12.11 -6.50 10.61
CA SER A 55 12.03 -5.50 11.67
C SER A 55 10.74 -4.68 11.62
N TYR A 56 10.17 -4.50 10.42
CA TYR A 56 8.90 -3.83 10.21
C TYR A 56 8.13 -4.55 9.08
N PRO A 57 7.38 -5.62 9.39
CA PRO A 57 6.84 -6.55 8.40
C PRO A 57 5.52 -6.06 7.80
N ALA A 58 5.48 -4.83 7.29
CA ALA A 58 4.30 -4.25 6.66
C ALA A 58 4.66 -3.51 5.37
N ASN A 59 3.87 -3.75 4.32
CA ASN A 59 4.00 -3.02 3.06
C ASN A 59 3.07 -1.80 3.09
N ILE A 60 3.58 -0.66 2.63
CA ILE A 60 2.88 0.64 2.70
C ILE A 60 2.82 1.26 1.31
N ILE A 61 1.63 1.59 0.86
CA ILE A 61 1.36 2.41 -0.33
C ILE A 61 1.25 3.87 0.13
N ILE A 62 2.11 4.74 -0.36
CA ILE A 62 2.14 6.17 0.00
C ILE A 62 1.61 6.99 -1.18
N MET A 63 0.57 7.76 -0.93
CA MET A 63 -0.09 8.64 -1.90
C MET A 63 0.64 9.99 -2.03
N LYS A 64 0.37 10.75 -3.11
CA LYS A 64 0.96 12.09 -3.30
C LYS A 64 0.60 13.09 -2.19
N ASP A 65 -0.59 12.97 -1.60
CA ASP A 65 -1.06 13.78 -0.47
C ASP A 65 -0.44 13.37 0.89
N GLY A 66 0.41 12.34 0.91
CA GLY A 66 1.02 11.80 2.12
C GLY A 66 0.18 10.76 2.86
N THR A 67 -1.02 10.44 2.36
CA THR A 67 -1.83 9.33 2.91
C THR A 67 -1.08 8.01 2.77
N GLU A 68 -1.13 7.19 3.80
CA GLU A 68 -0.57 5.85 3.82
C GLU A 68 -1.67 4.80 3.84
N PHE A 69 -1.56 3.80 2.97
CA PHE A 69 -2.38 2.59 3.00
C PHE A 69 -1.48 1.39 3.22
N TYR A 70 -1.94 0.45 4.02
CA TYR A 70 -1.20 -0.76 4.36
C TYR A 70 -1.73 -1.94 3.55
N ASP A 71 -0.84 -2.74 2.98
CA ASP A 71 -1.23 -3.93 2.25
C ASP A 71 -1.79 -4.98 3.22
N GLU A 72 -3.11 -5.14 3.23
CA GLU A 72 -3.82 -6.01 4.18
C GLU A 72 -3.56 -7.50 4.00
N LEU A 73 -3.03 -7.92 2.84
CA LEU A 73 -2.73 -9.32 2.56
C LEU A 73 -1.35 -9.71 3.08
N ASN A 74 -0.38 -8.79 2.98
CA ASN A 74 1.03 -9.04 3.31
C ASN A 74 1.52 -8.29 4.54
N SER A 75 0.64 -7.59 5.26
CA SER A 75 0.95 -6.89 6.50
C SER A 75 0.18 -7.52 7.67
N PRO A 76 0.55 -7.22 8.93
CA PRO A 76 -0.10 -7.82 10.08
C PRO A 76 -1.56 -7.34 10.19
N LYS A 77 -2.37 -8.08 10.95
CA LYS A 77 -3.83 -7.85 11.08
C LYS A 77 -4.25 -6.41 11.43
N TRP A 78 -3.37 -5.64 12.07
CA TRP A 78 -3.64 -4.24 12.39
C TRP A 78 -3.72 -3.33 11.15
N ALA A 79 -3.20 -3.76 9.99
CA ALA A 79 -3.24 -3.00 8.73
C ALA A 79 -4.67 -2.61 8.33
N PHE A 80 -5.62 -3.53 8.50
CA PHE A 80 -7.03 -3.28 8.24
C PHE A 80 -7.57 -2.14 9.10
N GLU A 81 -7.29 -2.15 10.41
CA GLU A 81 -7.77 -1.11 11.33
C GLU A 81 -7.13 0.26 11.07
N ILE A 82 -5.88 0.29 10.62
CA ILE A 82 -5.22 1.55 10.22
C ILE A 82 -5.85 2.10 8.94
N ASN A 83 -6.04 1.28 7.91
CA ASN A 83 -6.72 1.67 6.67
C ASN A 83 -8.13 2.18 6.94
N LYS A 84 -8.88 1.51 7.84
CA LYS A 84 -10.22 1.95 8.25
C LYS A 84 -10.23 3.36 8.82
N LYS A 85 -9.23 3.70 9.65
CA LYS A 85 -9.08 5.06 10.21
C LYS A 85 -8.82 6.10 9.12
N VAL A 86 -8.03 5.76 8.10
CA VAL A 86 -7.77 6.64 6.95
C VAL A 86 -9.08 7.02 6.25
N PHE A 87 -9.96 6.05 6.01
CA PHE A 87 -11.25 6.31 5.38
C PHE A 87 -12.22 7.07 6.28
N ASN A 88 -12.27 6.74 7.57
CA ASN A 88 -13.15 7.42 8.52
C ASN A 88 -12.74 8.88 8.80
N ASN A 89 -11.45 9.22 8.69
CA ASN A 89 -10.97 10.59 8.90
C ASN A 89 -11.09 11.47 7.63
N LYS A 90 -11.49 10.90 6.49
CA LYS A 90 -11.71 11.62 5.22
C LYS A 90 -13.20 11.90 4.94
N GLY A 91 -14.11 11.50 5.83
CA GLY A 91 -15.55 11.80 5.79
C GLY A 91 -15.93 12.82 6.86
#